data_AF-A0A9P7K6Z7-F1
#
_entry.id   AF-A0A9P7K6Z7-F1
#
_cell.length_a   1.000
_cell.length_b   1.000
_cell.length_c   1.000
_cell.angle_alpha   90.00
_cell.angle_beta   90.00
_cell.angle_gamma   90.00
#
_symmetry.space_group_name_H-M   'P 1'
#
loop_
_entity.id
_entity.type
_entity.pdbx_description
1 polymer ?
#
loop_
_entity_poly.entity_id
_entity_poly.type
_entity_poly.pdbx_seq_one_letter_code
_entity_poly.pdbx_strand_id
1 'polypeptide(L)'
;MLGRGGLQTVDKHFEQLEYHNDTSAIPDYVSWALRPNGPAIYLHPTPKDYRAKKGDEGYMAPDGIFEATFIIETASPILKLMKNSVGNFGYPYDGLALTAAAVRRAFLYRRVKLQQLNATLEPFSCTHVGDMVQIYATTARALTNRRWDALLGLFGALKAVESVAGSGMMDTIDDELNFDIEYIPSSP
;
A
#
# COMPACT_ATOMS: atom_id res chain seq x y z
N MET A 1 3.46 -17.19 -3.42
CA MET A 1 4.61 -16.35 -3.00
C MET A 1 4.16 -15.00 -2.45
N LEU A 2 3.37 -14.19 -3.17
CA LEU A 2 2.93 -12.85 -2.74
C LEU A 2 2.24 -12.79 -1.37
N GLY A 3 1.27 -13.66 -1.11
CA GLY A 3 0.58 -13.69 0.18
C GLY A 3 1.52 -13.94 1.38
N ARG A 4 2.53 -14.80 1.20
CA ARG A 4 3.56 -15.04 2.23
C ARG A 4 4.49 -13.83 2.38
N GLY A 5 4.86 -13.18 1.27
CA GLY A 5 5.67 -11.96 1.28
C GLY A 5 5.00 -10.85 2.08
N GLY A 6 3.72 -10.56 1.80
CA GLY A 6 2.97 -9.55 2.54
C GLY A 6 2.90 -9.84 4.04
N LEU A 7 2.67 -11.10 4.43
CA LEU A 7 2.68 -11.50 5.84
C LEU A 7 4.05 -11.28 6.49
N GLN A 8 5.14 -11.70 5.84
CA GLN A 8 6.50 -11.54 6.35
C GLN A 8 6.86 -10.06 6.54
N THR A 9 6.53 -9.21 5.58
CA THR A 9 6.80 -7.77 5.64
C THR A 9 6.02 -7.11 6.79
N VAL A 10 4.74 -7.46 6.96
CA VAL A 10 3.92 -6.92 8.06
C VAL A 10 4.34 -7.45 9.42
N ASP A 11 4.65 -8.74 9.54
CA ASP A 11 5.13 -9.31 10.81
C ASP A 11 6.48 -8.69 11.21
N LYS A 12 7.43 -8.55 10.29
CA LYS A 12 8.73 -7.89 10.52
C LYS A 12 8.57 -6.45 10.99
N HIS A 13 7.62 -5.70 10.44
CA HIS A 13 7.34 -4.33 10.92
C HIS A 13 6.93 -4.33 12.40
N PHE A 14 6.12 -5.28 12.84
CA PHE A 14 5.70 -5.39 14.24
C PHE A 14 6.73 -6.03 15.17
N GLU A 15 7.91 -6.42 14.67
CA GLU A 15 9.08 -6.80 15.49
C GLU A 15 9.93 -5.59 15.91
N GLN A 16 9.55 -4.37 15.50
CA GLN A 16 10.26 -3.14 15.86
C GLN A 16 10.03 -2.78 17.34
N LEU A 17 11.05 -2.15 17.96
CA LEU A 17 11.07 -1.80 19.39
C LEU A 17 9.86 -0.97 19.84
N GLU A 18 9.32 -0.13 18.95
CA GLU A 18 8.15 0.72 19.21
C GLU A 18 6.87 -0.08 19.54
N TYR A 19 6.79 -1.35 19.13
CA TYR A 19 5.64 -2.22 19.40
C TYR A 19 5.84 -3.18 20.57
N HIS A 20 7.05 -3.31 21.12
CA HIS A 20 7.36 -4.31 22.14
C HIS A 20 6.76 -4.00 23.52
N ASN A 21 6.62 -2.72 23.86
CA ASN A 21 6.22 -2.28 25.19
C ASN A 21 4.81 -1.68 25.25
N ASP A 22 4.12 -1.55 24.12
CA ASP A 22 2.77 -0.99 24.02
C ASP A 22 1.82 -1.99 23.37
N THR A 23 1.02 -2.65 24.20
CA THR A 23 0.01 -3.63 23.77
C THR A 23 -1.10 -3.02 22.92
N SER A 24 -1.29 -1.70 22.95
CA SER A 24 -2.29 -0.98 22.17
C SER A 24 -1.77 -0.48 20.82
N ALA A 25 -0.46 -0.30 20.67
CA ALA A 25 0.16 0.22 19.46
C ALA A 25 -0.12 -0.64 18.21
N ILE A 26 -0.06 -1.97 18.34
CA ILE A 26 -0.29 -2.87 17.19
C ILE A 26 -1.76 -2.81 16.71
N PRO A 27 -2.80 -3.02 17.56
CA PRO A 27 -4.20 -2.87 17.14
C PRO A 27 -4.50 -1.52 16.50
N ASP A 28 -3.92 -0.46 17.05
CA ASP A 28 -4.09 0.90 16.58
C ASP A 28 -3.49 1.14 15.20
N TYR A 29 -2.24 0.68 15.00
CA TYR A 29 -1.58 0.78 13.71
C TYR A 29 -2.30 -0.07 12.66
N VAL A 30 -2.70 -1.30 13.01
CA VAL A 30 -3.44 -2.18 12.09
C VAL A 30 -4.76 -1.52 11.66
N SER A 31 -5.47 -0.88 12.59
CA SER A 31 -6.71 -0.15 12.28
C SER A 31 -6.47 1.05 11.36
N TRP A 32 -5.35 1.75 11.54
CA TRP A 32 -4.93 2.84 10.66
C TRP A 32 -4.50 2.36 9.28
N ALA A 33 -3.67 1.32 9.21
CA ALA A 33 -3.20 0.68 7.96
C ALA A 33 -4.33 0.18 7.08
N LEU A 34 -5.43 -0.31 7.68
CA LEU A 34 -6.60 -0.80 6.97
C LEU A 34 -7.54 0.30 6.46
N ARG A 35 -7.33 1.57 6.81
CA ARG A 35 -8.09 2.68 6.22
C ARG A 35 -7.79 2.78 4.72
N PRO A 36 -8.70 3.34 3.89
CA PRO A 36 -8.44 3.56 2.47
C PRO A 36 -7.14 4.35 2.22
N ASN A 37 -6.92 5.41 3.01
CA ASN A 37 -5.76 6.31 2.92
C ASN A 37 -4.65 5.95 3.92
N GLY A 38 -4.58 4.68 4.33
CA GLY A 38 -3.68 4.21 5.37
C GLY A 38 -2.27 3.85 4.86
N PRO A 39 -1.32 3.63 5.78
CA PRO A 39 0.09 3.31 5.46
C PRO A 39 0.29 1.99 4.72
N ALA A 40 -0.73 1.14 4.57
CA ALA A 40 -0.57 -0.14 3.90
C ALA A 40 -0.17 0.01 2.42
N ILE A 41 -0.60 1.10 1.77
CA ILE A 41 -0.34 1.33 0.35
C ILE A 41 0.23 2.73 0.05
N TYR A 42 0.11 3.70 0.96
CA TYR A 42 0.63 5.07 0.74
C TYR A 42 1.94 5.30 1.50
N LEU A 43 2.90 5.97 0.83
CA LEU A 43 4.13 6.46 1.47
C LEU A 43 3.83 7.52 2.53
N HIS A 44 2.93 8.44 2.20
CA HIS A 44 2.47 9.51 3.09
C HIS A 44 0.97 9.35 3.31
N PRO A 45 0.53 8.46 4.22
CA PRO A 45 -0.87 8.26 4.52
C PRO A 45 -1.49 9.45 5.25
N THR A 46 -2.83 9.54 5.25
CA THR A 46 -3.53 10.48 6.12
C THR A 46 -3.18 10.17 7.59
N PRO A 47 -2.84 11.16 8.44
CA PRO A 47 -2.45 10.92 9.83
C PRO A 47 -3.49 10.12 10.61
N LYS A 48 -3.04 9.28 11.55
CA LYS A 48 -3.89 8.37 12.33
C LYS A 48 -5.05 9.07 13.04
N ASP A 49 -4.78 10.23 13.63
CA ASP A 49 -5.75 10.98 14.44
C ASP A 49 -6.62 11.92 13.60
N TYR A 50 -6.34 12.02 12.30
CA TYR A 50 -7.11 12.86 11.40
C TYR A 50 -8.41 12.18 10.99
N ARG A 51 -9.51 12.91 11.12
CA ARG A 51 -10.87 12.45 10.81
C ARG A 51 -11.59 13.30 9.75
N ALA A 52 -11.01 14.42 9.36
CA ALA A 52 -11.50 15.23 8.25
C ALA A 52 -11.60 14.34 7.00
N LYS A 53 -12.71 14.46 6.29
CA LYS A 53 -12.98 13.78 5.03
C LYS A 53 -12.52 14.64 3.87
N LYS A 54 -12.42 14.03 2.69
CA LYS A 54 -12.29 14.80 1.45
C LYS A 54 -13.43 15.82 1.36
N GLY A 55 -13.10 17.08 1.08
CA GLY A 55 -14.03 18.22 1.09
C GLY A 55 -14.07 19.00 2.41
N ASP A 56 -13.59 18.44 3.53
CA ASP A 56 -13.52 19.16 4.80
C ASP A 56 -12.30 20.10 4.85
N GLU A 57 -12.46 21.25 5.51
CA GLU A 57 -11.35 22.18 5.77
C GLU A 57 -10.24 21.48 6.56
N GLY A 58 -9.01 21.60 6.06
CA GLY A 58 -7.83 20.97 6.66
C GLY A 58 -7.65 19.49 6.33
N TYR A 59 -8.46 18.88 5.45
CA TYR A 59 -8.24 17.52 4.96
C TYR A 59 -6.83 17.34 4.39
N MET A 60 -6.12 16.32 4.90
CA MET A 60 -4.82 15.92 4.39
C MET A 60 -4.97 14.69 3.50
N ALA A 61 -4.90 14.92 2.19
CA ALA A 61 -4.88 13.85 1.20
C ALA A 61 -3.62 12.98 1.34
N PRO A 62 -3.72 11.66 1.17
CA PRO A 62 -2.55 10.80 1.17
C PRO A 62 -1.75 10.98 -0.14
N ASP A 63 -0.45 10.67 -0.11
CA ASP A 63 0.45 10.73 -1.27
C ASP A 63 1.35 9.49 -1.36
N GLY A 64 1.89 9.25 -2.56
CA GLY A 64 2.78 8.13 -2.87
C GLY A 64 2.04 6.79 -2.83
N ILE A 65 0.93 6.68 -3.56
CA ILE A 65 0.20 5.42 -3.67
C ILE A 65 1.10 4.33 -4.29
N PHE A 66 1.08 3.15 -3.69
CA PHE A 66 1.99 2.02 -3.93
C PHE A 66 3.46 2.25 -3.61
N GLU A 67 3.83 3.41 -3.05
CA GLU A 67 5.20 3.73 -2.62
C GLU A 67 5.41 3.41 -1.12
N ALA A 68 4.41 2.83 -0.43
CA ALA A 68 4.58 2.34 0.93
C ALA A 68 5.67 1.25 1.00
N THR A 69 6.50 1.28 2.04
CA THR A 69 7.57 0.29 2.27
C THR A 69 7.06 -1.15 2.19
N PHE A 70 5.85 -1.42 2.69
CA PHE A 70 5.23 -2.74 2.60
C PHE A 70 5.06 -3.23 1.16
N ILE A 71 4.63 -2.33 0.26
CA ILE A 71 4.46 -2.62 -1.17
C ILE A 71 5.81 -2.83 -1.81
N ILE A 72 6.76 -1.92 -1.56
CA ILE A 72 8.08 -1.98 -2.19
C ILE A 72 8.81 -3.27 -1.78
N GLU A 73 8.84 -3.62 -0.49
CA GLU A 73 9.47 -4.86 0.00
C GLU A 73 8.78 -6.11 -0.55
N THR A 74 7.45 -6.10 -0.65
CA THR A 74 6.69 -7.27 -1.12
C THR A 74 6.77 -7.45 -2.65
N ALA A 75 6.77 -6.36 -3.43
CA ALA A 75 6.80 -6.40 -4.89
C ALA A 75 8.22 -6.62 -5.45
N SER A 76 9.24 -6.07 -4.79
CA SER A 76 10.61 -6.05 -5.32
C SER A 76 11.17 -7.41 -5.75
N PRO A 77 11.01 -8.50 -4.98
CA PRO A 77 11.52 -9.80 -5.39
C PRO A 77 10.96 -10.27 -6.74
N ILE A 78 9.69 -9.98 -7.02
CA ILE A 78 9.01 -10.41 -8.24
C ILE A 78 9.39 -9.52 -9.41
N LEU A 79 9.41 -8.20 -9.19
CA LEU A 79 9.73 -7.25 -10.24
C LEU A 79 11.21 -7.33 -10.66
N LYS A 80 12.11 -7.70 -9.74
CA LYS A 80 13.50 -8.04 -10.09
C LYS A 80 13.61 -9.22 -11.05
N LEU A 81 12.73 -10.22 -10.96
CA LEU A 81 12.71 -11.34 -11.89
C LEU A 81 12.24 -10.91 -13.29
N MET A 82 11.39 -9.88 -13.38
CA MET A 82 10.90 -9.36 -14.67
C MET A 82 11.95 -8.53 -15.42
N LYS A 83 12.93 -7.95 -14.72
CA LYS A 83 13.98 -7.08 -15.28
C LYS A 83 14.80 -7.71 -16.42
N ASN A 84 14.94 -9.04 -16.42
CA ASN A 84 15.70 -9.78 -17.43
C ASN A 84 14.81 -10.59 -18.38
N SER A 85 13.52 -10.29 -18.44
CA SER A 85 12.63 -10.95 -19.40
C SER A 85 13.02 -10.53 -20.83
N VAL A 86 12.89 -11.47 -21.77
CA VAL A 86 13.32 -11.28 -23.17
C VAL A 86 12.43 -10.29 -23.95
N GLY A 87 11.28 -9.89 -23.37
CA GLY A 87 10.30 -9.01 -24.01
C GLY A 87 9.95 -7.80 -23.16
N ASN A 88 9.55 -6.70 -23.83
CA ASN A 88 8.91 -5.57 -23.16
C ASN A 88 7.40 -5.83 -23.07
N PHE A 89 6.92 -6.14 -21.87
CA PHE A 89 5.51 -6.42 -21.59
C PHE A 89 4.76 -5.22 -21.00
N GLY A 90 5.37 -4.02 -21.01
CA GLY A 90 4.81 -2.82 -20.39
C GLY A 90 4.86 -2.86 -18.86
N TYR A 91 4.02 -2.05 -18.21
CA TYR A 91 3.97 -1.97 -16.76
C TYR A 91 3.22 -3.15 -16.13
N PRO A 92 3.70 -3.69 -15.00
CA PRO A 92 3.11 -4.86 -14.34
C PRO A 92 1.90 -4.49 -13.48
N TYR A 93 0.86 -3.92 -14.08
CA TYR A 93 -0.35 -3.41 -13.39
C TYR A 93 -0.94 -4.43 -12.41
N ASP A 94 -1.23 -5.64 -12.90
CA ASP A 94 -1.88 -6.69 -12.10
C ASP A 94 -0.92 -7.27 -11.04
N GLY A 95 0.40 -7.26 -11.31
CA GLY A 95 1.41 -7.67 -10.34
C GLY A 95 1.48 -6.71 -9.14
N LEU A 96 1.41 -5.41 -9.40
CA LEU A 96 1.33 -4.40 -8.35
C LEU A 96 0.02 -4.50 -7.57
N ALA A 97 -1.09 -4.70 -8.27
CA ALA A 97 -2.41 -4.88 -7.66
C ALA A 97 -2.47 -6.10 -6.74
N LEU A 98 -1.93 -7.24 -7.18
CA LEU A 98 -1.82 -8.44 -6.36
C LEU A 98 -0.93 -8.24 -5.13
N THR A 99 0.14 -7.44 -5.26
CA THR A 99 1.01 -7.07 -4.14
C THR A 99 0.25 -6.23 -3.10
N ALA A 100 -0.48 -5.21 -3.54
CA ALA A 100 -1.28 -4.36 -2.67
C ALA A 100 -2.38 -5.16 -1.95
N ALA A 101 -3.05 -6.06 -2.67
CA ALA A 101 -4.03 -6.97 -2.08
C ALA A 101 -3.39 -7.91 -1.04
N ALA A 102 -2.18 -8.43 -1.31
CA ALA A 102 -1.45 -9.28 -0.37
C ALA A 102 -1.06 -8.54 0.92
N VAL A 103 -0.56 -7.30 0.81
CA VAL A 103 -0.21 -6.46 1.98
C VAL A 103 -1.46 -6.12 2.79
N ARG A 104 -2.53 -5.64 2.15
CA ARG A 104 -3.79 -5.32 2.85
C ARG A 104 -4.35 -6.55 3.56
N ARG A 105 -4.29 -7.71 2.93
CA ARG A 105 -4.71 -8.97 3.55
C ARG A 105 -3.83 -9.37 4.74
N ALA A 106 -2.53 -9.13 4.69
CA ALA A 106 -1.65 -9.38 5.83
C ALA A 106 -2.04 -8.56 7.06
N PHE A 107 -2.42 -7.28 6.88
CA PHE A 107 -2.98 -6.47 7.96
C PHE A 107 -4.34 -7.01 8.45
N LEU A 108 -5.22 -7.45 7.56
CA LEU A 108 -6.49 -8.09 7.94
C LEU A 108 -6.24 -9.35 8.78
N TYR A 109 -5.26 -10.18 8.40
CA TYR A 109 -4.85 -11.35 9.16
C TYR A 109 -4.36 -10.98 10.55
N ARG A 110 -3.52 -9.95 10.66
CA ARG A 110 -3.05 -9.45 11.95
C ARG A 110 -4.22 -9.00 12.83
N ARG A 111 -5.20 -8.27 12.27
CA ARG A 111 -6.42 -7.85 13.00
C ARG A 111 -7.20 -9.03 13.56
N VAL A 112 -7.44 -10.06 12.75
CA VAL A 112 -8.15 -11.28 13.16
C VAL A 112 -7.40 -11.99 14.29
N LYS A 113 -6.07 -12.11 14.17
CA LYS A 113 -5.22 -12.73 15.20
C LYS A 113 -5.25 -11.96 16.53
N LEU A 114 -5.22 -10.62 16.47
CA LEU A 114 -5.30 -9.75 17.66
C LEU A 114 -6.63 -9.90 18.40
N GLN A 115 -7.73 -10.09 17.67
CA GLN A 115 -9.06 -10.27 18.25
C GLN A 115 -9.32 -11.68 18.79
N GLN A 116 -8.32 -12.58 18.71
CA GLN A 116 -8.44 -14.01 19.07
C GLN A 116 -9.67 -14.67 18.42
N LEU A 117 -10.09 -14.16 17.26
CA LEU A 117 -11.19 -14.75 16.54
C LEU A 117 -10.72 -16.10 16.02
N ASN A 118 -11.48 -17.16 16.30
CA ASN A 118 -11.29 -18.48 15.69
C ASN A 118 -11.56 -18.49 14.17
N ALA A 119 -11.58 -17.32 13.53
CA ALA A 119 -11.73 -17.19 12.11
C ALA A 119 -10.44 -17.67 11.43
N THR A 120 -10.53 -18.84 10.79
CA THR A 120 -9.60 -19.21 9.74
C THR A 120 -9.64 -18.12 8.68
N LEU A 121 -8.51 -17.43 8.48
CA LEU A 121 -8.41 -16.54 7.35
C LEU A 121 -8.60 -17.37 6.09
N GLU A 122 -9.55 -16.97 5.26
CA GLU A 122 -9.80 -17.62 3.97
C GLU A 122 -8.51 -17.75 3.15
N PRO A 123 -8.43 -18.63 2.14
CA PRO A 123 -7.27 -18.72 1.28
C PRO A 123 -7.12 -17.51 0.35
N PHE A 124 -5.88 -17.24 -0.08
CA PHE A 124 -5.60 -16.24 -1.12
C PHE A 124 -6.09 -16.72 -2.49
N SER A 125 -7.37 -16.49 -2.77
CA SER A 125 -8.05 -16.88 -3.99
C SER A 125 -8.86 -15.72 -4.59
N CYS A 126 -9.16 -15.84 -5.90
CA CYS A 126 -9.98 -14.86 -6.62
C CYS A 126 -11.32 -14.59 -5.93
N THR A 127 -11.97 -15.62 -5.40
CA THR A 127 -13.25 -15.49 -4.66
C THR A 127 -13.18 -14.54 -3.45
N HIS A 128 -12.01 -14.40 -2.83
CA HIS A 128 -11.86 -13.64 -1.58
C HIS A 128 -11.10 -12.32 -1.72
N VAL A 129 -10.24 -12.20 -2.74
CA VAL A 129 -9.44 -10.99 -2.99
C VAL A 129 -9.61 -10.44 -4.40
N GLY A 130 -10.42 -11.06 -5.26
CA GLY A 130 -10.60 -10.65 -6.66
C GLY A 130 -11.04 -9.19 -6.77
N ASP A 131 -12.08 -8.79 -6.02
CA ASP A 131 -12.57 -7.40 -6.02
C ASP A 131 -11.49 -6.41 -5.58
N MET A 132 -10.73 -6.76 -4.52
CA MET A 132 -9.63 -5.94 -4.02
C MET A 132 -8.51 -5.80 -5.05
N VAL A 133 -8.17 -6.89 -5.75
CA VAL A 133 -7.17 -6.89 -6.83
C VAL A 133 -7.67 -6.05 -7.99
N GLN A 134 -8.93 -6.20 -8.39
CA GLN A 134 -9.51 -5.43 -9.50
C GLN A 134 -9.46 -3.93 -9.20
N ILE A 135 -9.84 -3.54 -7.99
CA ILE A 135 -9.76 -2.16 -7.51
C ILE A 135 -8.34 -1.63 -7.64
N TYR A 136 -7.34 -2.33 -7.10
CA TYR A 136 -5.94 -1.89 -7.20
C TYR A 136 -5.40 -1.91 -8.63
N ALA A 137 -5.88 -2.81 -9.48
CA ALA A 137 -5.45 -2.88 -10.87
C ALA A 137 -5.99 -1.70 -11.66
N THR A 138 -7.23 -1.26 -11.40
CA THR A 138 -7.78 -0.01 -11.95
C THR A 138 -6.93 1.19 -11.51
N THR A 139 -6.60 1.27 -10.22
CA THR A 139 -5.73 2.33 -9.67
C THR A 139 -4.35 2.34 -10.31
N ALA A 140 -3.74 1.17 -10.45
CA ALA A 140 -2.42 1.02 -11.04
C ALA A 140 -2.40 1.45 -12.52
N ARG A 141 -3.50 1.19 -13.25
CA ARG A 141 -3.66 1.63 -14.65
C ARG A 141 -3.86 3.14 -14.79
N ALA A 142 -4.40 3.80 -13.77
CA ALA A 142 -4.57 5.25 -13.76
C ALA A 142 -3.26 6.01 -13.51
N LEU A 143 -2.19 5.33 -13.04
CA LEU A 143 -0.88 5.95 -12.83
C LEU A 143 -0.27 6.46 -14.14
N THR A 144 0.36 7.63 -14.07
CA THR A 144 1.14 8.17 -15.21
C THR A 144 2.42 7.37 -15.43
N ASN A 145 2.94 7.42 -16.65
CA ASN A 145 4.24 6.81 -16.99
C ASN A 145 5.36 7.28 -16.05
N ARG A 146 5.41 8.58 -15.74
CA ARG A 146 6.39 9.15 -14.78
C ARG A 146 6.34 8.46 -13.42
N ARG A 147 5.13 8.21 -12.91
CA ARG A 147 4.93 7.55 -11.61
C ARG A 147 5.27 6.06 -11.66
N TRP A 148 4.96 5.41 -12.78
CA TRP A 148 5.44 4.04 -13.03
C TRP A 148 6.95 3.94 -13.06
N ASP A 149 7.64 4.84 -13.76
CA ASP A 149 9.09 4.87 -13.83
C ASP A 149 9.70 5.09 -12.44
N ALA A 150 9.12 5.98 -11.63
CA ALA A 150 9.52 6.19 -10.24
C ALA A 150 9.33 4.92 -9.39
N LEU A 151 8.18 4.25 -9.47
CA LEU A 151 7.90 2.99 -8.77
C LEU A 151 8.87 1.88 -9.18
N LEU A 152 9.11 1.69 -10.48
CA LEU A 152 10.07 0.72 -10.99
C LEU A 152 11.49 1.02 -10.51
N GLY A 153 11.85 2.30 -10.41
CA GLY A 153 13.07 2.77 -9.76
C GLY A 153 13.17 2.30 -8.31
N LEU A 154 12.12 2.51 -7.50
CA LEU A 154 12.07 2.09 -6.09
C LEU A 154 12.21 0.57 -5.92
N PHE A 155 11.51 -0.22 -6.76
CA PHE A 155 11.61 -1.68 -6.72
C PHE A 155 13.01 -2.20 -7.11
N GLY A 156 13.70 -1.47 -8.00
CA GLY A 156 15.09 -1.72 -8.38
C GLY A 156 16.11 -1.23 -7.35
N ALA A 157 15.79 -0.18 -6.58
CA ALA A 157 16.72 0.55 -5.71
C ALA A 157 16.74 0.09 -4.25
N LEU A 158 16.05 -1.00 -3.88
CA LEU A 158 15.91 -1.50 -2.50
C LEU A 158 17.19 -2.10 -1.88
N LYS A 159 18.30 -1.36 -2.01
CA LYS A 159 19.47 -1.34 -1.13
C LYS A 159 19.85 0.08 -0.67
N ALA A 160 19.17 1.15 -1.09
CA ALA A 160 19.66 2.53 -0.91
C ALA A 160 18.82 3.47 -0.01
N VAL A 161 17.60 3.10 0.40
CA VAL A 161 16.65 4.03 1.07
C VAL A 161 16.56 3.79 2.58
N GLU A 162 17.71 3.80 3.27
CA GLU A 162 17.77 4.07 4.73
C GLU A 162 18.12 5.55 5.01
N SER A 163 18.11 6.41 4.01
CA SER A 163 18.53 7.81 4.13
C SER A 163 17.59 8.71 3.34
N VAL A 164 17.19 9.82 3.98
CA VAL A 164 16.49 10.99 3.42
C VAL A 164 14.96 10.95 3.49
N ALA A 165 14.44 11.35 4.64
CA ALA A 165 13.13 11.98 4.78
C ALA A 165 13.26 13.51 4.61
N GLY A 166 12.36 14.15 3.86
CA GLY A 166 12.10 15.59 4.01
C GLY A 166 11.61 16.35 2.77
N SER A 167 10.39 16.92 2.88
CA SER A 167 9.86 18.13 2.18
C SER A 167 9.38 17.94 0.72
N GLY A 168 8.23 18.42 0.23
CA GLY A 168 7.14 19.29 0.71
C GLY A 168 6.49 20.08 -0.47
N MET A 169 5.18 20.40 -0.38
CA MET A 169 4.32 21.31 -1.23
C MET A 169 3.71 20.78 -2.55
N MET A 170 2.60 21.35 -3.08
CA MET A 170 1.15 21.43 -2.74
C MET A 170 0.41 22.09 -3.94
N ASP A 171 -0.93 21.89 -4.06
CA ASP A 171 -1.98 22.60 -4.84
C ASP A 171 -2.62 21.81 -6.02
N THR A 172 -3.93 21.80 -6.34
CA THR A 172 -5.31 22.01 -5.78
C THR A 172 -6.29 21.45 -6.88
N ILE A 173 -7.48 20.84 -6.66
CA ILE A 173 -8.88 21.39 -6.66
C ILE A 173 -9.92 20.20 -6.77
N ASP A 174 -11.03 20.28 -6.00
CA ASP A 174 -12.46 19.78 -6.02
C ASP A 174 -12.87 18.42 -6.65
N ASP A 175 -13.50 17.42 -5.97
CA ASP A 175 -14.87 17.25 -5.36
C ASP A 175 -15.96 16.96 -6.43
N GLU A 176 -16.77 15.89 -6.44
CA GLU A 176 -17.32 14.93 -5.46
C GLU A 176 -18.03 13.79 -6.28
N LEU A 177 -17.83 12.47 -6.09
CA LEU A 177 -18.79 11.54 -5.44
C LEU A 177 -18.48 10.06 -5.79
N ASN A 178 -18.79 9.15 -4.86
CA ASN A 178 -18.87 7.68 -4.97
C ASN A 178 -17.57 6.84 -4.92
N PHE A 179 -17.72 5.62 -4.40
CA PHE A 179 -16.68 4.64 -4.06
C PHE A 179 -15.84 4.21 -5.28
N ASP A 180 -14.92 5.05 -5.72
CA ASP A 180 -13.99 4.77 -6.81
C ASP A 180 -12.58 5.20 -6.39
N ILE A 181 -11.59 4.31 -6.56
CA ILE A 181 -10.18 4.71 -6.46
C ILE A 181 -9.85 5.52 -7.71
N GLU A 182 -10.25 6.80 -7.71
CA GLU A 182 -9.84 7.76 -8.72
C GLU A 182 -8.54 8.41 -8.24
N TYR A 183 -7.45 7.77 -8.65
CA TYR A 183 -6.15 8.38 -8.68
C TYR A 183 -6.17 9.53 -9.69
N ILE A 184 -6.00 10.76 -9.23
CA ILE A 184 -5.77 11.93 -10.08
C ILE A 184 -4.27 12.21 -10.04
N PRO A 185 -3.56 12.18 -11.18
CA PRO A 185 -2.15 12.54 -11.22
C PRO A 185 -1.96 14.00 -10.84
N SER A 186 -1.05 14.26 -9.90
CA SER A 186 -0.64 15.61 -9.52
C SER A 186 0.12 16.29 -10.69
N SER A 187 -0.61 17.12 -11.46
CA SER A 187 -0.25 18.29 -12.31
C SER A 187 0.91 18.19 -13.36
N PRO A 188 0.88 19.03 -14.43
CA PRO A 188 1.40 18.74 -15.78
C PRO A 188 2.93 18.68 -15.96
#